data_AF-A0A7C6YBD3-F1
#
_entry.id   AF-A0A7C6YBD3-F1
#
_cell.length_a   1.000
_cell.length_b   1.000
_cell.length_c   1.000
_cell.angle_alpha   90.00
_cell.angle_beta   90.00
_cell.angle_gamma   90.00
#
_symmetry.space_group_name_H-M   'P 1'
#
loop_
_entity.id
_entity.type
_entity.pdbx_description
1 polymer ?
#
loop_
_entity_poly.entity_id
_entity_poly.type
_entity_poly.pdbx_seq_one_letter_code
_entity_poly.pdbx_strand_id
1 'polypeptide(L)'
;DVPVTYSGTGSVANSSKYQDLTDFYENADLEAYGSDWTFTEGLLPHLGEFVEEFVVHNEALEIAQSSTVTLSVSSKYGHYLELKNGQAGVSLNGNDLSVEDVEIGTEIVIQIKSNYVSDVQEFTFIVVG
;
A
#
# COMPACT_ATOMS: atom_id res chain seq x y z
N ASP A 1 8.43 -29.48 -28.57
CA ASP A 1 8.13 -28.54 -27.47
C ASP A 1 8.85 -28.95 -26.21
N VAL A 2 9.74 -28.10 -25.71
CA VAL A 2 10.31 -28.26 -24.37
C VAL A 2 9.37 -27.52 -23.42
N PRO A 3 8.76 -28.19 -22.43
CA PRO A 3 7.92 -27.49 -21.47
C PRO A 3 8.85 -26.70 -20.55
N VAL A 4 8.80 -25.37 -20.67
CA VAL A 4 9.45 -24.48 -19.69
C VAL A 4 8.53 -24.43 -18.49
N THR A 5 8.85 -25.20 -17.46
CA THR A 5 8.19 -25.10 -16.15
C THR A 5 8.68 -23.81 -15.50
N TYR A 6 7.80 -22.82 -15.37
CA TYR A 6 8.08 -21.60 -14.62
C TYR A 6 8.17 -21.94 -13.12
N SER A 7 9.39 -22.03 -12.58
CA SER A 7 9.62 -22.05 -11.14
C SER A 7 9.68 -20.59 -10.67
N GLY A 8 8.58 -20.06 -10.14
CA GLY A 8 8.44 -18.67 -9.68
C GLY A 8 9.30 -18.29 -8.47
N THR A 9 10.57 -18.70 -8.43
CA THR A 9 11.55 -18.46 -7.36
C THR A 9 12.58 -17.41 -7.74
N GLY A 10 12.39 -16.66 -8.83
CA GLY A 10 13.23 -15.51 -9.14
C GLY A 10 13.03 -14.43 -8.07
N SER A 11 14.12 -13.89 -7.52
CA SER A 11 14.02 -12.72 -6.66
C SER A 11 13.35 -11.59 -7.44
N VAL A 12 12.29 -11.01 -6.89
CA VAL A 12 11.70 -9.76 -7.39
C VAL A 12 12.71 -8.64 -7.10
N ALA A 13 13.73 -8.54 -7.94
CA ALA A 13 14.63 -7.39 -7.92
C ALA A 13 13.98 -6.29 -8.76
N ASN A 14 14.03 -5.06 -8.27
CA ASN A 14 13.70 -3.89 -9.09
C ASN A 14 14.43 -4.01 -10.43
N SER A 15 13.75 -3.66 -11.52
CA SER A 15 14.40 -3.53 -12.80
C SER A 15 15.62 -2.64 -12.62
N SER A 16 16.83 -3.15 -12.86
CA SER A 16 18.04 -2.33 -12.78
C SER A 16 18.06 -1.21 -13.84
N LYS A 17 17.08 -1.21 -14.75
CA LYS A 17 16.87 -0.19 -15.77
C LYS A 17 16.26 1.09 -15.22
N TYR A 18 15.42 1.02 -14.18
CA TYR A 18 14.73 2.18 -13.63
C TYR A 18 14.93 2.27 -12.12
N GLN A 19 15.23 3.46 -11.62
CA GLN A 19 15.50 3.69 -10.20
C GLN A 19 14.25 3.53 -9.33
N ASP A 20 13.12 4.05 -9.82
CA ASP A 20 11.83 4.04 -9.14
C ASP A 20 10.67 4.06 -10.16
N LEU A 21 9.44 4.17 -9.67
CA LEU A 21 8.26 4.20 -10.53
C LEU A 21 8.17 5.48 -11.37
N THR A 22 8.61 6.62 -10.84
CA THR A 22 8.61 7.89 -11.60
C THR A 22 9.54 7.76 -12.79
N ASP A 23 10.77 7.29 -12.58
CA ASP A 23 11.74 7.03 -13.65
C ASP A 23 11.22 6.00 -14.67
N PHE A 24 10.52 4.96 -14.22
CA PHE A 24 9.84 4.02 -15.12
C PHE A 24 8.81 4.72 -16.03
N TYR A 25 7.89 5.50 -15.46
CA TYR A 25 6.83 6.16 -16.24
C TYR A 25 7.36 7.28 -17.15
N GLU A 26 8.47 7.91 -16.78
CA GLU A 26 9.12 8.95 -17.60
C GLU A 26 9.94 8.37 -18.76
N ASN A 27 10.59 7.20 -18.58
CA ASN A 27 11.59 6.70 -19.52
C ASN A 27 11.27 5.36 -20.20
N ALA A 28 10.20 4.66 -19.78
CA ALA A 28 9.79 3.42 -20.43
C ALA A 28 9.00 3.67 -21.71
N ASP A 29 9.28 2.86 -22.74
CA ASP A 29 8.43 2.75 -23.92
C ASP A 29 7.22 1.87 -23.57
N LEU A 30 6.17 2.50 -23.02
CA LEU A 30 4.96 1.79 -22.55
C LEU A 30 4.20 1.13 -23.71
N GLU A 31 4.29 1.68 -24.93
CA GLU A 31 3.64 1.11 -26.11
C GLU A 31 4.24 -0.26 -26.50
N ALA A 32 5.54 -0.45 -26.24
CA ALA A 32 6.23 -1.72 -26.54
C ALA A 32 5.77 -2.90 -25.67
N TYR A 33 5.06 -2.65 -24.55
CA TYR A 33 4.55 -3.71 -23.67
C TYR A 33 3.26 -4.35 -24.21
N GLY A 34 2.56 -3.69 -25.14
CA GLY A 34 1.30 -4.16 -25.72
C GLY A 34 0.06 -3.83 -24.88
N SER A 35 -1.12 -4.10 -25.43
CA SER A 35 -2.41 -3.65 -24.88
C SER A 35 -2.89 -4.41 -23.64
N ASP A 36 -2.28 -5.54 -23.33
CA ASP A 36 -2.69 -6.36 -22.18
C ASP A 36 -2.15 -5.79 -20.85
N TRP A 37 -1.16 -4.89 -20.93
CA TRP A 37 -0.61 -4.20 -19.78
C TRP A 37 -1.42 -2.96 -19.45
N THR A 38 -1.69 -2.77 -18.16
CA THR A 38 -2.28 -1.56 -17.62
C THR A 38 -1.21 -0.75 -16.90
N PHE A 39 -1.22 0.55 -17.20
CA PHE A 39 -0.26 1.52 -16.70
C PHE A 39 -1.03 2.65 -16.03
N THR A 40 -0.82 2.81 -14.72
CA THR A 40 -1.39 3.92 -13.95
C THR A 40 -0.23 4.60 -13.24
N GLU A 41 0.02 5.86 -13.60
CA GLU A 41 1.14 6.63 -13.06
C GLU A 41 1.16 6.61 -11.52
N GLY A 42 2.33 6.33 -10.94
CA GLY A 42 2.50 6.17 -9.50
C GLY A 42 2.15 4.79 -8.93
N LEU A 43 1.63 3.86 -9.73
CA LEU A 43 1.34 2.47 -9.35
C LEU A 43 2.22 1.47 -10.10
N LEU A 44 2.35 0.25 -9.60
CA LEU A 44 3.05 -0.83 -10.29
C LEU A 44 2.25 -1.28 -11.53
N PRO A 45 2.91 -1.50 -12.69
CA PRO A 45 2.26 -2.01 -13.88
C PRO A 45 1.75 -3.44 -13.67
N HIS A 46 0.62 -3.78 -14.28
CA HIS A 46 0.03 -5.12 -14.17
C HIS A 46 -0.56 -5.61 -15.48
N LEU A 47 -0.73 -6.94 -15.59
CA LEU A 47 -1.33 -7.60 -16.74
C LEU A 47 -2.81 -7.89 -16.49
N GLY A 48 -3.68 -7.46 -17.38
CA GLY A 48 -5.13 -7.65 -17.27
C GLY A 48 -5.78 -6.84 -16.14
N GLU A 49 -7.00 -7.22 -15.77
CA GLU A 49 -7.78 -6.53 -14.74
C GLU A 49 -7.44 -7.04 -13.33
N PHE A 50 -7.14 -6.10 -12.43
CA PHE A 50 -6.95 -6.36 -11.01
C PHE A 50 -8.14 -5.77 -10.25
N VAL A 51 -8.66 -6.55 -9.30
CA VAL A 51 -9.67 -6.09 -8.35
C VAL A 51 -9.11 -6.34 -6.96
N GLU A 52 -8.90 -5.27 -6.21
CA GLU A 52 -8.34 -5.36 -4.87
C GLU A 52 -9.43 -5.63 -3.82
N GLU A 53 -9.07 -6.39 -2.80
CA GLU A 53 -9.91 -6.59 -1.62
C GLU A 53 -9.02 -6.43 -0.40
N PHE A 54 -9.35 -5.46 0.46
CA PHE A 54 -8.63 -5.22 1.70
C PHE A 54 -9.41 -5.76 2.89
N VAL A 55 -8.70 -6.37 3.83
CA VAL A 55 -9.27 -6.84 5.10
C VAL A 55 -8.43 -6.28 6.24
N VAL A 56 -9.09 -5.58 7.16
CA VAL A 56 -8.49 -5.10 8.41
C VAL A 56 -8.80 -6.11 9.51
N HIS A 57 -7.76 -6.61 10.18
CA HIS A 57 -7.86 -7.67 11.20
C HIS A 57 -7.72 -7.18 12.63
N ASN A 58 -7.51 -5.88 12.84
CA ASN A 58 -7.46 -5.29 14.18
C ASN A 58 -8.81 -5.46 14.89
N GLU A 59 -8.81 -6.08 16.09
CA GLU A 59 -10.04 -6.35 16.86
C GLU A 59 -10.73 -5.07 17.35
N ALA A 60 -9.95 -4.02 17.60
CA ALA A 60 -10.44 -2.70 18.01
C ALA A 60 -9.77 -1.60 17.19
N LEU A 61 -10.55 -0.59 16.83
CA LEU A 61 -10.09 0.64 16.19
C LEU A 61 -9.93 1.76 17.22
N GLU A 62 -9.30 1.43 18.34
CA GLU A 62 -8.95 2.34 19.41
C GLU A 62 -7.44 2.27 19.64
N ILE A 63 -6.83 3.40 19.97
CA ILE A 63 -5.40 3.47 20.26
C ILE A 63 -5.15 4.36 21.48
N ALA A 64 -4.40 3.85 22.46
CA ALA A 64 -4.07 4.64 23.64
C ALA A 64 -3.13 5.80 23.30
N GLN A 65 -3.27 6.92 23.99
CA GLN A 65 -2.31 8.01 23.87
C GLN A 65 -0.91 7.54 24.30
N SER A 66 0.14 8.04 23.63
CA SER A 66 1.55 7.64 23.87
C SER A 66 1.78 6.14 23.63
N SER A 67 1.14 5.57 22.62
CA SER A 67 1.28 4.16 22.27
C SER A 67 1.53 3.96 20.78
N THR A 68 1.97 2.74 20.46
CA THR A 68 2.13 2.26 19.08
C THR A 68 1.27 1.02 18.92
N VAL A 69 0.53 0.95 17.81
CA VAL A 69 -0.22 -0.23 17.39
C VAL A 69 0.28 -0.69 16.03
N THR A 70 0.50 -2.00 15.89
CA THR A 70 0.77 -2.60 14.58
C THR A 70 -0.55 -2.89 13.88
N LEU A 71 -0.72 -2.32 12.70
CA LEU A 71 -1.87 -2.50 11.84
C LEU A 71 -1.76 -3.84 11.12
N SER A 72 -2.80 -4.66 11.26
CA SER A 72 -2.89 -5.96 10.60
C SER A 72 -3.88 -5.84 9.45
N VAL A 73 -3.34 -5.66 8.25
CA VAL A 73 -4.11 -5.52 7.02
C VAL A 73 -3.64 -6.58 6.03
N SER A 74 -4.58 -7.19 5.31
CA SER A 74 -4.27 -8.07 4.18
C SER A 74 -4.90 -7.55 2.90
N SER A 75 -4.19 -7.75 1.79
CA SER A 75 -4.62 -7.43 0.44
C SER A 75 -4.33 -8.61 -0.47
N LYS A 76 -5.04 -8.72 -1.59
CA LYS A 76 -4.84 -9.79 -2.57
C LYS A 76 -3.54 -9.62 -3.36
N TYR A 77 -3.22 -8.38 -3.77
CA TYR A 77 -2.07 -8.13 -4.66
C TYR A 77 -0.94 -7.32 -4.03
N GLY A 78 -1.19 -6.67 -2.91
CA GLY A 78 -0.19 -5.93 -2.13
C GLY A 78 -0.69 -4.52 -1.86
N HIS A 79 -0.40 -4.01 -0.67
CA HIS A 79 -0.87 -2.70 -0.23
C HIS A 79 0.22 -1.91 0.49
N TYR A 80 -0.05 -0.64 0.66
CA TYR A 80 0.64 0.24 1.59
C TYR A 80 -0.39 1.05 2.38
N LEU A 81 0.05 1.58 3.52
CA LEU A 81 -0.78 2.37 4.40
C LEU A 81 -0.28 3.82 4.39
N GLU A 82 -1.22 4.76 4.45
CA GLU A 82 -0.91 6.19 4.53
C GLU A 82 -1.89 6.88 5.49
N LEU A 83 -1.44 7.94 6.16
CA LEU A 83 -2.32 8.84 6.90
C LEU A 83 -3.09 9.70 5.90
N LYS A 84 -4.43 9.68 5.95
CA LYS A 84 -5.26 10.51 5.05
C LYS A 84 -4.95 11.99 5.21
N ASN A 85 -4.77 12.42 6.46
CA ASN A 85 -4.40 13.77 6.83
C ASN A 85 -3.22 13.70 7.79
N GLY A 86 -2.20 14.52 7.55
CA GLY A 86 -1.11 14.68 8.51
C GLY A 86 -1.65 15.23 9.83
N GLN A 87 -1.32 14.57 10.93
CA GLN A 87 -1.71 15.00 12.26
C GLN A 87 -0.48 15.08 13.16
N ALA A 88 -0.31 16.23 13.82
CA ALA A 88 0.77 16.40 14.78
C ALA A 88 0.67 15.33 15.88
N GLY A 89 1.81 14.72 16.21
CA GLY A 89 1.84 13.63 17.18
C GLY A 89 1.43 12.27 16.61
N VAL A 90 1.03 12.17 15.34
CA VAL A 90 0.71 10.89 14.70
C VAL A 90 1.75 10.58 13.63
N SER A 91 2.27 9.36 13.65
CA SER A 91 3.17 8.86 12.60
C SER A 91 2.81 7.44 12.22
N LEU A 92 3.00 7.12 10.94
CA LEU A 92 2.79 5.79 10.39
C LEU A 92 4.09 5.34 9.71
N ASN A 93 4.69 4.26 10.20
CA ASN A 93 5.91 3.69 9.64
C ASN A 93 5.66 2.24 9.23
N GLY A 94 5.48 2.03 7.92
CA GLY A 94 4.97 0.76 7.40
C GLY A 94 3.59 0.48 7.99
N ASN A 95 3.51 -0.52 8.88
CA ASN A 95 2.28 -0.90 9.54
C ASN A 95 2.17 -0.39 10.98
N ASP A 96 3.19 0.26 11.52
CA ASP A 96 3.19 0.72 12.90
C ASP A 96 2.64 2.15 12.98
N LEU A 97 1.46 2.30 13.56
CA LEU A 97 0.84 3.58 13.87
C LEU A 97 1.25 4.01 15.28
N SER A 98 1.99 5.10 15.39
CA SER A 98 2.42 5.68 16.67
C SER A 98 1.70 6.99 16.93
N VAL A 99 1.19 7.15 18.16
CA VAL A 99 0.42 8.31 18.61
C VAL A 99 1.07 8.87 19.88
N GLU A 100 1.58 10.08 19.79
CA GLU A 100 2.23 10.83 20.86
C GLU A 100 1.52 12.17 21.06
N ASP A 101 1.13 12.48 22.31
CA ASP A 101 0.58 13.80 22.67
C ASP A 101 -0.62 14.26 21.81
N VAL A 102 -1.49 13.31 21.42
CA VAL A 102 -2.75 13.59 20.71
C VAL A 102 -3.92 13.62 21.70
N GLU A 103 -4.86 14.56 21.50
CA GLU A 103 -6.07 14.68 22.33
C GLU A 103 -6.93 13.41 22.25
N ILE A 104 -7.41 12.95 23.41
CA ILE A 104 -8.35 11.84 23.53
C ILE A 104 -9.64 12.16 22.74
N GLY A 105 -10.13 11.18 22.00
CA GLY A 105 -11.29 11.32 21.12
C GLY A 105 -10.94 11.79 19.71
N THR A 106 -9.67 12.09 19.42
CA THR A 106 -9.28 12.44 18.05
C THR A 106 -9.40 11.24 17.11
N GLU A 107 -9.98 11.47 15.94
CA GLU A 107 -10.08 10.51 14.85
C GLU A 107 -8.84 10.53 13.96
N ILE A 108 -8.15 9.40 13.86
CA ILE A 108 -7.01 9.20 12.97
C ILE A 108 -7.47 8.33 11.81
N VAL A 109 -7.50 8.90 10.61
CA VAL A 109 -7.95 8.19 9.40
C VAL A 109 -6.75 7.64 8.64
N ILE A 110 -6.72 6.32 8.49
CA ILE A 110 -5.71 5.57 7.72
C ILE A 110 -6.33 5.13 6.40
N GLN A 111 -5.57 5.30 5.32
CA GLN A 111 -5.90 4.79 3.99
C GLN A 111 -5.08 3.53 3.71
N ILE A 112 -5.77 2.48 3.26
CA ILE A 112 -5.18 1.29 2.66
C ILE A 112 -5.25 1.50 1.15
N LYS A 113 -4.10 1.46 0.49
CA LYS A 113 -3.99 1.69 -0.96
C LYS A 113 -3.35 0.48 -1.62
N SER A 114 -3.84 0.10 -2.80
CA SER A 114 -3.22 -0.95 -3.58
C SER A 114 -1.93 -0.44 -4.21
N ASN A 115 -0.96 -1.34 -4.39
CA ASN A 115 0.22 -1.03 -5.18
C ASN A 115 -0.06 -1.02 -6.69
N TYR A 116 -1.19 -1.57 -7.16
CA TYR A 116 -1.43 -1.84 -8.59
C TYR A 116 -2.63 -1.09 -9.16
N VAL A 117 -3.70 -0.90 -8.37
CA VAL A 117 -4.93 -0.24 -8.80
C VAL A 117 -5.26 0.97 -7.92
N SER A 118 -6.08 1.88 -8.42
CA SER A 118 -6.44 3.13 -7.71
C SER A 118 -7.42 2.91 -6.55
N ASP A 119 -7.66 1.67 -6.14
CA ASP A 119 -8.57 1.31 -5.07
C ASP A 119 -8.02 1.78 -3.72
N VAL A 120 -8.89 2.42 -2.94
CA VAL A 120 -8.59 2.93 -1.60
C VAL A 120 -9.69 2.51 -0.64
N GLN A 121 -9.30 1.96 0.51
CA GLN A 121 -10.19 1.73 1.64
C GLN A 121 -9.72 2.54 2.83
N GLU A 122 -10.66 3.09 3.59
CA GLU A 122 -10.37 3.90 4.77
C GLU A 122 -10.87 3.22 6.03
N PHE A 123 -10.15 3.45 7.13
CA PHE A 123 -10.58 3.07 8.46
C PHE A 123 -10.05 4.08 9.47
N THR A 124 -10.74 4.20 10.59
CA THR A 124 -10.53 5.28 11.56
C THR A 124 -10.21 4.70 12.92
N PHE A 125 -9.08 5.09 13.51
CA PHE A 125 -8.80 4.88 14.92
C PHE A 125 -9.29 6.07 15.75
N ILE A 126 -9.75 5.78 16.96
CA ILE A 126 -10.06 6.80 17.96
C ILE A 126 -9.00 6.75 19.06
N VAL A 127 -8.42 7.90 19.39
CA VAL A 127 -7.47 8.00 20.51
C VAL A 127 -8.21 7.84 21.84
N VAL A 128 -7.76 6.93 22.69
CA VAL A 128 -8.33 6.65 24.01
C VAL A 128 -7.30 6.91 25.12
N GLY A 129 -7.79 7.09 26.35
CA GLY A 129 -6.98 7.35 27.55
C GLY A 129 -6.69 6.11 28.38
#